data_AF-A0A166KD75-F1
#
_entry.id   AF-A0A166KD75-F1
#
_cell.length_a   1.000
_cell.length_b   1.000
_cell.length_c   1.000
_cell.angle_alpha   90.00
_cell.angle_beta   90.00
_cell.angle_gamma   90.00
#
_symmetry.space_group_name_H-M   'P 1'
#
loop_
_entity.id
_entity.type
_entity.pdbx_description
1 polymer ?
#
loop_
_entity_poly.entity_id
_entity_poly.type
_entity_poly.pdbx_seq_one_letter_code
_entity_poly.pdbx_strand_id
1 'polypeptide(L)'
;MKNVNMPPDPDTSAFHAATQSVAQSTAMALVDATDNLRNLNTLSTTAIGTALSQLLETGDSKYLDVIEQAQKIVVNGTENFGAVGEKVATVLYESSP
;
A
#
# COMPACT_ATOMS: atom_id res chain seq x y z
N MET A 1 34.91 -26.66 -17.78
CA MET A 1 34.59 -26.51 -16.34
C MET A 1 34.50 -25.02 -16.06
N LYS A 2 33.34 -24.51 -15.60
CA LYS A 2 33.17 -23.08 -15.28
C LYS A 2 33.97 -22.82 -14.01
N ASN A 3 34.92 -21.88 -14.04
CA ASN A 3 35.81 -21.63 -12.91
C ASN A 3 35.02 -20.85 -11.84
N VAL A 4 34.52 -21.56 -10.82
CA VAL A 4 33.58 -21.04 -9.80
C VAL A 4 34.20 -20.07 -8.79
N ASN A 5 35.50 -19.76 -8.93
CA ASN A 5 36.26 -18.96 -7.96
C ASN A 5 36.72 -17.61 -8.51
N MET A 6 36.13 -17.14 -9.62
CA MET A 6 36.35 -15.79 -10.14
C MET A 6 35.15 -14.92 -9.79
N PRO A 7 35.36 -13.69 -9.27
CA PRO A 7 34.25 -12.79 -8.98
C PRO A 7 33.41 -12.54 -10.25
N PRO A 8 32.09 -12.32 -10.09
CA PRO A 8 31.22 -12.01 -11.20
C PRO A 8 31.72 -10.75 -11.92
N ASP A 9 31.43 -10.69 -13.22
CA ASP A 9 31.73 -9.52 -14.03
C ASP A 9 31.11 -8.25 -13.38
N PRO A 10 31.84 -7.13 -13.29
CA PRO A 10 31.37 -5.93 -12.61
C PRO A 10 30.00 -5.44 -13.10
N ASP A 11 29.72 -5.53 -14.40
CA ASP A 11 28.46 -5.09 -14.99
C ASP A 11 27.31 -6.00 -14.56
N THR A 12 27.57 -7.31 -14.53
CA THR A 12 26.60 -8.32 -14.05
C THR A 12 26.32 -8.13 -12.55
N SER A 13 27.37 -7.88 -11.76
CA SER A 13 27.23 -7.60 -10.33
C SER A 13 26.44 -6.31 -10.07
N ALA A 14 26.71 -5.24 -10.82
CA ALA A 14 26.00 -3.97 -10.69
C ALA A 14 24.53 -4.10 -11.08
N PHE A 15 24.23 -4.83 -12.15
CA PHE A 15 22.86 -5.13 -12.58
C PHE A 15 22.06 -5.88 -11.51
N HIS A 16 22.65 -6.92 -10.90
CA HIS A 16 21.99 -7.66 -9.82
C HIS A 16 21.74 -6.79 -8.58
N ALA A 17 22.70 -5.95 -8.20
CA ALA A 17 22.53 -5.03 -7.08
C ALA A 17 21.41 -4.01 -7.33
N ALA A 18 21.35 -3.44 -8.55
CA ALA A 18 20.28 -2.53 -8.95
C ALA A 18 18.91 -3.22 -8.91
N THR A 19 18.80 -4.41 -9.49
CA THR A 19 17.55 -5.20 -9.49
C THR A 19 17.08 -5.51 -8.06
N GLN A 20 18.01 -5.90 -7.19
CA GLN A 20 17.69 -6.16 -5.78
C GLN A 20 17.22 -4.88 -5.05
N SER A 21 17.84 -3.73 -5.33
CA SER A 21 17.43 -2.45 -4.76
C SER A 21 16.02 -2.04 -5.22
N VAL A 22 15.70 -2.22 -6.50
CA VAL A 22 14.35 -2.01 -7.04
C VAL A 22 13.34 -2.94 -6.33
N ALA A 23 13.65 -4.23 -6.20
CA ALA A 23 12.78 -5.17 -5.50
C ALA A 23 12.54 -4.79 -4.03
N GLN A 24 13.57 -4.34 -3.32
CA GLN A 24 13.43 -3.89 -1.93
C GLN A 24 12.58 -2.61 -1.82
N SER A 25 12.86 -1.60 -2.66
CA SER A 25 12.13 -0.33 -2.61
C SER A 25 10.65 -0.49 -2.96
N THR A 26 10.33 -1.34 -3.93
CA THR A 26 8.95 -1.66 -4.31
C THR A 26 8.23 -2.46 -3.22
N ALA A 27 8.91 -3.39 -2.55
CA ALA A 27 8.36 -4.09 -1.40
C ALA A 27 8.05 -3.12 -0.24
N MET A 28 8.93 -2.15 0.04
CA MET A 28 8.69 -1.12 1.05
C MET A 28 7.46 -0.26 0.69
N ALA A 29 7.34 0.17 -0.56
CA ALA A 29 6.19 0.95 -1.02
C ALA A 29 4.85 0.18 -0.84
N LEU A 30 4.85 -1.14 -1.07
CA LEU A 30 3.67 -1.97 -0.85
C LEU A 30 3.33 -2.11 0.65
N VAL A 31 4.34 -2.25 1.50
CA VAL A 31 4.17 -2.29 2.96
C VAL A 31 3.61 -0.95 3.46
N ASP A 32 4.17 0.18 3.01
CA ASP A 32 3.70 1.52 3.38
C ASP A 32 2.25 1.73 2.96
N ALA A 33 1.87 1.31 1.75
CA ALA A 33 0.49 1.38 1.29
C ALA A 33 -0.45 0.47 2.11
N THR A 34 0.01 -0.72 2.49
CA THR A 34 -0.74 -1.65 3.37
C THR A 34 -0.98 -1.02 4.73
N ASP A 35 0.06 -0.44 5.33
CA ASP A 35 -0.04 0.22 6.63
C ASP A 35 -0.92 1.46 6.59
N ASN A 36 -0.85 2.24 5.50
CA ASN A 36 -1.76 3.36 5.29
C ASN A 36 -3.22 2.90 5.26
N LEU A 37 -3.54 1.85 4.48
CA LEU A 37 -4.89 1.28 4.41
C LEU A 37 -5.38 0.79 5.78
N ARG A 38 -4.53 0.12 6.55
CA ARG A 38 -4.84 -0.34 7.91
C ARG A 38 -5.14 0.83 8.86
N ASN A 39 -4.36 1.90 8.76
CA ASN A 39 -4.56 3.11 9.57
C ASN A 39 -5.87 3.82 9.21
N LEU A 40 -6.15 3.97 7.91
CA LEU A 40 -7.40 4.55 7.42
C LEU A 40 -8.62 3.74 7.87
N ASN A 41 -8.55 2.40 7.80
CA ASN A 41 -9.60 1.51 8.29
C ASN A 41 -9.86 1.67 9.79
N THR A 42 -8.80 1.77 10.59
CA THR A 42 -8.91 1.98 12.04
C THR A 42 -9.61 3.31 12.33
N LEU A 43 -9.11 4.41 11.75
CA LEU A 43 -9.69 5.74 11.96
C LEU A 43 -11.13 5.83 11.48
N SER A 44 -11.43 5.30 10.29
CA SER A 44 -12.76 5.33 9.71
C SER A 44 -13.76 4.52 10.53
N THR A 45 -13.37 3.33 10.99
CA THR A 45 -14.23 2.49 11.84
C THR A 45 -14.51 3.17 13.19
N THR A 46 -13.51 3.82 13.80
CA THR A 46 -13.72 4.61 15.01
C THR A 46 -14.68 5.78 14.77
N ALA A 47 -14.49 6.54 13.68
CA ALA A 47 -15.37 7.64 13.33
C ALA A 47 -16.81 7.19 13.09
N ILE A 48 -17.01 6.09 12.36
CA ILE A 48 -18.33 5.47 12.13
C ILE A 48 -18.96 5.07 13.46
N GLY A 49 -18.23 4.38 14.34
CA GLY A 49 -18.73 3.96 15.65
C GLY A 49 -19.17 5.13 16.51
N THR A 50 -18.37 6.20 16.60
CA THR A 50 -18.74 7.41 17.34
C THR A 50 -19.94 8.12 16.72
N ALA A 51 -19.96 8.31 15.39
CA ALA A 51 -21.08 8.96 14.72
C ALA A 51 -22.38 8.16 14.86
N LEU A 52 -22.31 6.83 14.76
CA LEU A 52 -23.45 5.96 14.97
C LEU A 52 -24.01 6.06 16.39
N SER A 53 -23.14 6.08 17.41
CA SER A 53 -23.57 6.31 18.80
C SER A 53 -24.30 7.63 18.95
N GLN A 54 -23.76 8.72 18.39
CA GLN A 54 -24.42 10.02 18.44
C GLN A 54 -25.75 10.06 17.68
N LEU A 55 -25.83 9.39 16.53
CA LEU A 55 -27.08 9.25 15.77
C LEU A 55 -28.16 8.56 16.60
N LEU A 56 -27.81 7.46 17.27
CA LEU A 56 -28.75 6.69 18.10
C LEU A 56 -29.18 7.48 19.34
N GLU A 57 -28.27 8.24 19.96
CA GLU A 57 -28.56 9.04 21.15
C GLU A 57 -29.41 10.28 20.85
N THR A 58 -29.13 10.96 19.74
CA THR A 58 -29.72 12.28 19.44
C THR A 58 -30.81 12.25 18.37
N GLY A 59 -30.81 11.22 17.51
CA GLY A 59 -31.63 11.19 16.29
C GLY A 59 -31.19 12.18 15.20
N ASP A 60 -30.09 12.91 15.38
CA ASP A 60 -29.65 13.94 14.45
C ASP A 60 -29.03 13.32 13.18
N SER A 61 -29.72 13.53 12.05
CA SER A 61 -29.31 13.00 10.75
C SER A 61 -27.94 13.48 10.25
N LYS A 62 -27.35 14.55 10.80
CA LYS A 62 -26.01 15.02 10.38
C LYS A 62 -24.92 13.96 10.56
N TYR A 63 -25.11 13.05 11.51
CA TYR A 63 -24.15 11.97 11.76
C TYR A 63 -24.13 10.93 10.63
N LEU A 64 -25.16 10.87 9.78
CA LEU A 64 -25.17 10.04 8.58
C LEU A 64 -24.11 10.50 7.57
N ASP A 65 -23.89 11.82 7.41
CA ASP A 65 -22.83 12.34 6.53
C ASP A 65 -21.45 11.94 7.04
N VAL A 66 -21.20 12.02 8.36
CA VAL A 66 -19.93 11.57 8.94
C VAL A 66 -19.67 10.08 8.64
N ILE A 67 -20.70 9.24 8.78
CA ILE A 67 -20.60 7.81 8.46
C ILE A 67 -20.29 7.62 6.97
N GLU A 68 -20.97 8.34 6.08
CA GLU A 68 -20.76 8.24 4.64
C GLU A 68 -19.35 8.69 4.24
N GLN A 69 -18.85 9.81 4.78
CA GLN A 69 -17.49 10.29 4.49
C GLN A 69 -16.43 9.30 4.99
N ALA A 70 -16.62 8.72 6.19
CA ALA A 70 -15.71 7.71 6.72
C ALA A 70 -15.69 6.44 5.86
N GLN A 71 -16.84 6.01 5.33
CA GLN A 71 -16.90 4.90 4.36
C GLN A 71 -16.15 5.23 3.07
N LYS A 72 -16.28 6.46 2.55
CA LYS A 72 -15.54 6.90 1.35
C LYS A 72 -14.03 6.89 1.56
N ILE A 73 -13.55 7.25 2.75
CA ILE A 73 -12.10 7.19 3.07
C ILE A 73 -11.56 5.76 2.92
N VAL A 74 -12.31 4.74 3.35
CA VAL A 74 -11.91 3.33 3.21
C VAL A 74 -11.87 2.90 1.75
N VAL A 75 -12.87 3.30 0.96
CA VAL A 75 -12.92 3.01 -0.49
C VAL A 75 -11.72 3.64 -1.19
N ASN A 76 -11.49 4.95 -0.99
CA ASN A 76 -10.36 5.66 -1.57
C ASN A 76 -9.01 5.07 -1.13
N GLY A 77 -8.91 4.63 0.13
CA GLY A 77 -7.72 3.94 0.64
C GLY A 77 -7.46 2.62 -0.09
N THR A 78 -8.51 1.86 -0.39
CA THR A 78 -8.42 0.58 -1.11
C THR A 78 -8.02 0.82 -2.58
N GLU A 79 -8.59 1.84 -3.22
CA GLU A 79 -8.21 2.24 -4.58
C GLU A 79 -6.75 2.67 -4.66
N ASN A 80 -6.29 3.50 -3.71
CA ASN A 80 -4.90 3.93 -3.62
C ASN A 80 -3.95 2.74 -3.40
N PHE A 81 -4.30 1.81 -2.52
CA PHE A 81 -3.53 0.58 -2.29
C PHE A 81 -3.44 -0.25 -3.58
N GLY A 82 -4.55 -0.44 -4.29
CA GLY A 82 -4.59 -1.13 -5.57
C GLY A 82 -3.69 -0.47 -6.62
N ALA A 83 -3.76 0.85 -6.76
CA ALA A 83 -2.94 1.62 -7.69
C ALA A 83 -1.43 1.52 -7.36
N VAL A 84 -1.04 1.48 -6.08
CA VAL A 84 0.35 1.21 -5.69
C VAL A 84 0.76 -0.21 -6.06
N GLY A 85 -0.10 -1.20 -5.80
CA GLY A 85 0.13 -2.60 -6.16
C GLY A 85 0.36 -2.82 -7.65
N GLU A 86 -0.46 -2.19 -8.50
CA GLU A 86 -0.31 -2.24 -9.97
C GLU A 86 1.01 -1.62 -10.45
N LYS A 87 1.40 -0.47 -9.88
CA LYS A 87 2.67 0.19 -10.19
C LYS A 87 3.87 -0.65 -9.75
N VAL A 88 3.81 -1.25 -8.57
CA VAL A 88 4.84 -2.18 -8.07
C VAL A 88 4.96 -3.39 -9.00
N ALA A 89 3.84 -3.99 -9.42
CA ALA A 89 3.86 -5.09 -10.37
C ALA A 89 4.50 -4.68 -11.70
N THR A 90 4.12 -3.52 -12.23
CA THR A 90 4.70 -2.98 -13.47
C THR A 90 6.20 -2.82 -13.36
N VAL A 91 6.69 -2.17 -12.29
CA VAL A 91 8.14 -2.00 -12.07
C VAL A 91 8.84 -3.34 -11.97
N LEU A 92 8.31 -4.33 -11.25
CA LEU A 92 8.96 -5.64 -11.10
C LEU A 92 8.97 -6.45 -12.39
N TYR A 93 7.87 -6.44 -13.16
CA TYR A 93 7.76 -7.22 -14.40
C TYR A 93 8.47 -6.54 -15.59
N GLU A 94 8.47 -5.21 -15.70
CA GLU A 94 9.24 -4.49 -16.72
C GLU A 94 10.75 -4.47 -16.41
N SER A 95 11.15 -4.67 -15.15
CA SER A 95 12.55 -4.84 -14.76
C SER A 95 13.07 -6.28 -14.93
N SER A 96 12.22 -7.22 -15.35
CA SER A 96 12.59 -8.61 -15.60
C SER A 96 13.10 -8.76 -17.05
N PRO A 97 14.32 -9.27 -17.27
CA PRO A 97 14.88 -9.48 -18.62
C PRO A 97 14.16 -10.57 -19.42
#